data_AF-A0A087N613-F1
#
_entry.id   AF-A0A087N613-F1
#
_cell.length_a   1.000
_cell.length_b   1.000
_cell.length_c   1.000
_cell.angle_alpha   90.00
_cell.angle_beta   90.00
_cell.angle_gamma   90.00
#
_symmetry.space_group_name_H-M   'P 1'
#
loop_
_entity.id
_entity.type
_entity.pdbx_description
1 polymer ?
#
loop_
_entity_poly.entity_id
_entity_poly.type
_entity_poly.pdbx_seq_one_letter_code
_entity_poly.pdbx_strand_id
1 'polypeptide(L)'
;MSEYLNKIVDLLMYQGVTPEELLHQVSQQNHLSLISDSSSKSTRNIIISEKLAFNTSVVDAYVFNYDGDLIKQTVTINGKNTVIFNKYAEAKQMIENISTQYQSIV
;
A
#
# COMPACT_ATOMS: atom_id res chain seq x y z
N MET A 1 4.97 -10.82 23.86
CA MET A 1 6.18 -10.66 23.01
C MET A 1 6.03 -11.45 21.70
N SER A 2 5.72 -12.76 21.75
CA SER A 2 5.47 -13.56 20.54
C SER A 2 4.37 -12.97 19.64
N GLU A 3 3.27 -12.49 20.22
CA GLU A 3 2.16 -11.92 19.43
C GLU A 3 2.54 -10.66 18.64
N TYR A 4 3.38 -9.79 19.20
CA TYR A 4 3.83 -8.58 18.50
C TYR A 4 4.81 -8.93 17.37
N LEU A 5 5.70 -9.90 17.61
CA LEU A 5 6.59 -10.40 16.58
C LEU A 5 5.82 -11.07 15.44
N ASN A 6 4.81 -11.88 15.77
CA ASN A 6 3.95 -12.52 14.76
C ASN A 6 3.25 -11.49 13.88
N LYS A 7 2.69 -10.41 14.46
CA LYS A 7 2.07 -9.32 13.69
C LYS A 7 3.04 -8.64 12.72
N ILE A 8 4.29 -8.44 13.15
CA ILE A 8 5.33 -7.86 12.28
C ILE A 8 5.66 -8.83 11.14
N VAL A 9 5.82 -10.11 11.44
CA VAL A 9 6.07 -11.15 10.43
C VAL A 9 4.93 -11.23 9.44
N ASP A 10 3.68 -11.28 9.92
CA ASP A 10 2.48 -11.31 9.08
C ASP A 10 2.42 -10.10 8.14
N LEU A 11 2.73 -8.90 8.65
CA LEU A 11 2.79 -7.68 7.84
C LEU A 11 3.90 -7.73 6.78
N LEU A 12 5.08 -8.25 7.12
CA LEU A 12 6.21 -8.34 6.19
C LEU A 12 5.96 -9.41 5.11
N MET A 13 5.25 -10.48 5.46
CA MET A 13 4.84 -11.55 4.54
C MET A 13 3.60 -11.21 3.71
N TYR A 14 2.86 -10.16 4.07
CA TYR A 14 1.66 -9.76 3.36
C TYR A 14 1.98 -9.36 1.91
N GLN A 15 1.38 -10.04 0.95
CA GLN A 15 1.61 -9.79 -0.48
C GLN A 15 0.66 -8.73 -1.04
N GLY A 16 -0.57 -8.65 -0.51
CA GLY A 16 -1.60 -7.75 -1.01
C GLY A 16 -2.13 -8.13 -2.38
N VAL A 17 -2.85 -7.18 -3.00
CA VAL A 17 -3.31 -7.31 -4.39
C VAL A 17 -2.09 -7.37 -5.31
N THR A 18 -2.08 -8.25 -6.29
CA THR A 18 -1.00 -8.30 -7.27
C THR A 18 -1.19 -7.22 -8.34
N PRO A 19 -0.12 -6.77 -9.01
CA PRO A 19 -0.23 -5.87 -10.16
C PRO A 19 -1.20 -6.38 -11.23
N GLU A 20 -1.18 -7.69 -11.51
CA GLU A 20 -2.00 -8.33 -12.53
C GLU A 20 -3.48 -8.36 -12.13
N GLU A 21 -3.79 -8.67 -10.87
CA GLU A 21 -5.15 -8.59 -10.34
C GLU A 21 -5.69 -7.17 -10.41
N LEU A 22 -4.85 -6.19 -10.04
CA LEU A 22 -5.21 -4.78 -10.05
C LEU A 22 -5.52 -4.29 -11.47
N LEU A 23 -4.67 -4.62 -12.45
CA LEU A 23 -4.90 -4.28 -13.85
C LEU A 23 -6.13 -4.99 -14.43
N HIS A 24 -6.35 -6.25 -14.04
CA HIS A 24 -7.55 -6.98 -14.41
C HIS A 24 -8.80 -6.27 -13.89
N GLN A 25 -8.82 -5.82 -12.62
CA GLN A 25 -9.95 -5.06 -12.06
C GLN A 25 -10.24 -3.78 -12.85
N VAL A 26 -9.20 -3.01 -13.21
CA VAL A 26 -9.35 -1.81 -14.03
C VAL A 26 -9.96 -2.13 -15.39
N SER A 27 -9.55 -3.23 -16.02
CA SER A 27 -10.07 -3.64 -17.33
C SER A 27 -11.55 -4.07 -17.31
N GLN A 28 -12.05 -4.53 -16.17
CA GLN A 28 -13.43 -5.01 -16.00
C GLN A 28 -14.40 -3.92 -15.55
N GLN A 29 -13.90 -2.80 -15.03
CA GLN A 29 -14.71 -1.77 -14.39
C GLN A 29 -14.69 -0.45 -15.17
N ASN A 30 -15.83 -0.10 -15.77
CA ASN A 30 -15.96 1.09 -16.62
C ASN A 30 -15.73 2.45 -15.91
N HIS A 31 -15.69 2.48 -14.57
CA HIS A 31 -15.47 3.69 -13.77
C HIS A 31 -14.00 3.84 -13.31
N LEU A 32 -13.18 2.81 -13.50
CA LEU A 32 -11.75 2.86 -13.25
C LEU A 32 -11.00 3.22 -14.52
N SER A 33 -9.86 3.88 -14.36
CA SER A 33 -8.96 4.20 -15.46
C SER A 33 -7.52 4.10 -15.02
N LEU A 34 -6.71 3.37 -15.80
CA LEU A 34 -5.27 3.31 -15.62
C LEU A 34 -4.66 4.65 -16.05
N ILE A 35 -4.06 5.38 -15.09
CA ILE A 35 -3.33 6.61 -15.38
C ILE A 35 -1.90 6.28 -15.80
N SER A 36 -1.25 5.36 -15.09
CA SER A 36 0.11 4.94 -15.41
C SER A 36 0.45 3.57 -14.87
N ASP A 37 1.33 2.88 -15.58
CA ASP A 37 2.04 1.68 -15.14
C ASP A 37 3.51 1.89 -15.49
N SER A 38 4.34 2.10 -14.47
CA SER A 38 5.76 2.40 -14.65
C SER A 38 6.60 1.48 -13.80
N SER A 39 7.64 0.92 -14.39
CA SER A 39 8.57 0.03 -13.69
C SER A 39 9.95 0.67 -13.60
N SER A 40 10.56 0.57 -12.43
CA SER A 40 11.96 0.89 -12.16
C SER A 40 12.74 -0.41 -11.91
N LYS A 41 14.04 -0.32 -11.65
CA LYS A 41 14.88 -1.50 -11.33
C LYS A 41 14.43 -2.26 -10.08
N SER A 42 13.67 -1.62 -9.18
CA SER A 42 13.36 -2.19 -7.87
C SER A 42 11.88 -2.14 -7.51
N THR A 43 11.08 -1.36 -8.24
CA THR A 43 9.66 -1.19 -7.95
C THR A 43 8.84 -1.06 -9.22
N ARG A 44 7.56 -1.45 -9.14
CA ARG A 44 6.54 -1.13 -10.13
C ARG A 44 5.50 -0.21 -9.48
N ASN A 45 5.13 0.86 -10.17
CA ASN A 45 4.15 1.84 -9.71
C ASN A 45 2.96 1.81 -10.65
N ILE A 46 1.77 1.55 -10.10
CA ILE A 46 0.51 1.59 -10.84
C ILE A 46 -0.36 2.69 -10.24
N ILE A 47 -0.86 3.57 -11.10
CA ILE A 47 -1.75 4.68 -10.71
C ILE A 47 -3.10 4.48 -11.40
N ILE A 48 -4.16 4.45 -10.60
CA ILE A 48 -5.54 4.27 -11.04
C ILE A 48 -6.34 5.47 -10.59
N SER A 49 -7.19 5.99 -11.47
CA SER A 49 -8.23 6.92 -11.08
C SER A 49 -9.59 6.26 -11.12
N GLU A 50 -10.41 6.66 -10.16
CA GLU A 50 -11.84 6.44 -10.16
C GLU A 50 -12.56 7.79 -10.19
N LYS A 51 -13.59 7.90 -11.03
CA LYS A 51 -14.46 9.07 -11.03
C LYS A 51 -15.75 8.75 -10.26
N LEU A 52 -15.87 9.33 -9.07
CA LEU A 52 -17.07 9.23 -8.25
C LEU A 52 -18.12 10.29 -8.64
N ALA A 53 -19.28 10.22 -8.00
CA ALA A 53 -20.33 11.23 -8.11
C ALA A 53 -19.80 12.64 -7.75
N PHE A 54 -20.53 13.65 -8.23
CA PHE A 54 -20.21 15.07 -7.99
C PHE A 54 -18.80 15.49 -8.44
N ASN A 55 -18.27 14.89 -9.51
CA ASN A 55 -16.92 15.15 -10.04
C ASN A 55 -15.78 14.93 -9.02
N THR A 56 -16.02 14.12 -7.98
CA THR A 56 -14.96 13.73 -7.05
C THR A 56 -14.03 12.76 -7.75
N SER A 57 -12.76 13.13 -7.87
CA SER A 57 -11.72 12.25 -8.42
C SER A 57 -10.96 11.60 -7.27
N VAL A 58 -10.90 10.27 -7.31
CA VAL A 58 -10.07 9.46 -6.42
C VAL A 58 -8.92 8.93 -7.24
N VAL A 59 -7.69 9.13 -6.78
CA VAL A 59 -6.49 8.62 -7.43
C VAL A 59 -5.75 7.74 -6.45
N ASP A 60 -5.73 6.45 -6.73
CA ASP A 60 -4.95 5.46 -6.00
C ASP A 60 -3.61 5.24 -6.68
N ALA A 61 -2.55 5.24 -5.88
CA ALA A 61 -1.21 4.89 -6.31
C ALA A 61 -0.71 3.71 -5.49
N TYR A 62 -0.32 2.66 -6.21
CA TYR A 62 0.18 1.40 -5.68
C TYR A 62 1.64 1.26 -6.06
N VAL A 63 2.47 0.86 -5.09
CA VAL A 63 3.89 0.57 -5.28
C VAL A 63 4.12 -0.87 -4.90
N PHE A 64 4.73 -1.61 -5.81
CA PHE A 64 5.07 -3.02 -5.68
C PHE A 64 6.58 -3.20 -5.68
N ASN A 65 7.07 -4.24 -5.00
CA ASN A 65 8.45 -4.71 -5.14
C ASN A 65 8.63 -5.55 -6.43
N TYR A 66 9.82 -6.10 -6.65
CA TYR A 66 10.11 -6.92 -7.83
C TYR A 66 9.40 -8.28 -7.80
N ASP A 67 9.06 -8.80 -6.61
CA ASP A 67 8.29 -10.04 -6.43
C ASP A 67 6.78 -9.83 -6.68
N GLY A 68 6.35 -8.58 -6.88
CA GLY A 68 4.94 -8.23 -7.07
C GLY A 68 4.17 -7.97 -5.78
N ASP A 69 4.81 -7.99 -4.61
CA ASP A 69 4.16 -7.67 -3.36
C ASP A 69 3.91 -6.17 -3.23
N LEU A 70 2.72 -5.82 -2.73
CA LEU A 70 2.39 -4.45 -2.36
C LEU A 70 3.29 -3.98 -1.21
N ILE A 71 4.00 -2.88 -1.42
CA ILE A 71 4.83 -2.25 -0.38
C ILE A 71 4.25 -0.93 0.12
N LYS A 72 3.49 -0.22 -0.72
CA LYS A 72 2.86 1.04 -0.35
C LYS A 72 1.61 1.31 -1.19
N GLN A 73 0.58 1.84 -0.53
CA GLN A 73 -0.61 2.38 -1.18
C GLN A 73 -0.90 3.78 -0.65
N THR A 74 -1.19 4.71 -1.55
CA THR A 74 -1.69 6.03 -1.20
C THR A 74 -2.93 6.36 -2.01
N VAL A 75 -3.91 7.00 -1.37
CA VAL A 75 -5.09 7.54 -2.03
C VAL A 75 -5.01 9.06 -2.03
N THR A 76 -5.39 9.68 -3.14
CA THR A 76 -5.55 11.12 -3.26
C THR A 76 -7.01 11.42 -3.56
N ILE A 77 -7.67 12.13 -2.64
CA ILE A 77 -9.08 12.54 -2.78
C ILE A 77 -9.11 14.07 -2.74
N ASN A 78 -9.64 14.70 -3.78
CA ASN A 78 -9.70 16.17 -3.88
C ASN A 78 -8.35 16.86 -3.61
N GLY A 79 -7.26 16.26 -4.10
CA GLY A 79 -5.90 16.77 -3.91
C GLY A 79 -5.26 16.48 -2.55
N LYS A 80 -6.00 15.91 -1.58
CA LYS A 80 -5.45 15.48 -0.30
C LYS A 80 -4.94 14.05 -0.38
N ASN A 81 -3.64 13.87 -0.22
CA ASN A 81 -2.99 12.56 -0.21
C ASN A 81 -3.03 11.94 1.19
N THR A 82 -3.41 10.66 1.28
CA THR A 82 -3.42 9.84 2.49
C THR A 82 -2.71 8.53 2.21
N VAL A 83 -1.80 8.13 3.12
CA VAL A 83 -1.19 6.80 3.07
C VAL A 83 -2.19 5.80 3.66
N ILE A 84 -2.59 4.82 2.86
CA ILE A 84 -3.50 3.74 3.28
C ILE A 84 -2.70 2.57 3.84
N PHE A 85 -1.56 2.30 3.24
CA PHE A 85 -0.70 1.19 3.62
C PHE A 85 0.77 1.52 3.32
N ASN A 86 1.65 1.17 4.24
CA ASN A 86 3.10 1.25 4.05
C ASN A 86 3.81 0.15 4.86
N LYS A 87 4.06 -0.99 4.21
CA LYS A 87 4.60 -2.22 4.81
C LYS A 87 5.79 -1.95 5.74
N TYR A 88 6.81 -1.27 5.24
CA TYR A 88 8.05 -1.07 5.97
C TYR A 88 7.96 0.01 7.04
N ALA A 89 7.19 1.07 6.80
CA ALA A 89 7.00 2.12 7.81
C ALA A 89 6.17 1.61 8.99
N GLU A 90 5.11 0.87 8.73
CA GLU A 90 4.27 0.26 9.75
C GLU A 90 5.05 -0.80 10.55
N ALA A 91 5.81 -1.68 9.88
CA ALA A 91 6.66 -2.66 10.55
C ALA A 91 7.70 -1.97 11.45
N LYS A 92 8.35 -0.92 10.96
CA LYS A 92 9.29 -0.11 11.75
C LYS A 92 8.61 0.46 13.00
N GLN A 93 7.43 1.07 12.86
CA GLN A 93 6.70 1.63 13.98
C GLN A 93 6.34 0.56 15.03
N MET A 94 5.94 -0.63 14.59
CA MET A 94 5.66 -1.76 15.49
C MET A 94 6.92 -2.18 16.27
N ILE A 95 8.08 -2.26 15.61
CA ILE A 95 9.36 -2.59 16.25
C ILE A 95 9.75 -1.53 17.28
N GLU A 96 9.65 -0.25 16.92
CA GLU A 96 9.98 0.88 17.80
C GLU A 96 9.08 0.93 19.05
N ASN A 97 7.78 0.61 18.89
CA ASN A 97 6.85 0.53 20.00
C ASN A 97 7.22 -0.57 21.00
N ILE A 98 7.69 -1.73 20.51
CA ILE A 98 8.18 -2.81 21.37
C ILE A 98 9.42 -2.36 22.15
N SER A 99 10.37 -1.71 21.47
CA SER A 99 11.60 -1.20 22.10
C SER A 99 11.29 -0.19 23.21
N THR A 100 10.36 0.73 22.97
CA THR A 100 9.97 1.77 23.92
C THR A 100 9.28 1.19 25.15
N GLN A 101 8.39 0.20 24.96
CA GLN A 101 7.77 -0.52 26.07
C GLN A 101 8.80 -1.26 26.93
N TYR A 102 9.83 -1.85 26.31
CA TYR A 102 10.90 -2.52 27.05
C TYR A 102 11.74 -1.56 27.91
N GLN A 103 12.05 -0.37 27.40
CA GLN A 103 12.77 0.66 28.15
C GLN A 103 11.95 1.29 29.30
N SER A 104 10.62 1.15 29.28
CA SER A 104 9.72 1.69 30.30
C SER A 104 9.53 0.75 31.50
N ILE A 105 10.02 -0.49 31.41
CA ILE A 105 9.84 -1.56 32.40
C ILE A 105 11.16 -1.89 33.12
N VAL A 106 12.27 -1.23 32.74
CA VAL A 106 13.61 -1.38 33.35
C VAL A 106 13.95 -0.13 34.16
#